data_AF-A0A0G2HJC2-F1
#
_entry.id   AF-A0A0G2HJC2-F1
#
_cell.length_a   1.000
_cell.length_b   1.000
_cell.length_c   1.000
_cell.angle_alpha   90.00
_cell.angle_beta   90.00
_cell.angle_gamma   90.00
#
_symmetry.space_group_name_H-M   'P 1'
#
loop_
_entity.id
_entity.type
_entity.pdbx_description
1 polymer ?
#
loop_
_entity_poly.entity_id
_entity_poly.type
_entity_poly.pdbx_seq_one_letter_code
_entity_poly.pdbx_strand_id
1 'polypeptide(L)' 'TSDRSLNVNLWDLCVLDDIQPRSHYIHLLMRSMLLRLRRDLAGCSISMMTRTEDVPELERFGFLESPNGIRAMALQLRP' A
#
# COMPACT_ATOMS: atom_id res chain seq x y z
N THR A 1 17.78 0.88 15.48
CA THR A 1 17.20 1.22 14.17
C THR A 1 16.72 2.67 14.19
N SER A 2 17.64 3.62 14.06
CA SER A 2 17.29 5.04 13.92
C SER A 2 17.28 5.42 12.43
N ASP A 3 16.62 4.59 11.62
CA ASP A 3 16.37 4.88 10.22
C ASP A 3 15.28 5.94 10.20
N ARG A 4 15.69 7.17 9.97
CA ARG A 4 14.81 8.33 9.86
C ARG A 4 13.87 8.11 8.68
N SER A 5 12.72 7.48 8.95
CA SER A 5 11.55 7.44 8.07
C SER A 5 11.80 7.00 6.62
N LEU A 6 12.84 6.20 6.36
CA LEU A 6 13.19 5.80 4.99
C LEU A 6 12.20 4.81 4.38
N ASN A 7 11.47 4.05 5.21
CA ASN A 7 10.53 3.02 4.77
C ASN A 7 9.22 3.11 5.58
N VAL A 8 8.09 3.05 4.89
CA VAL A 8 6.74 3.02 5.46
C VAL A 8 6.03 1.76 4.98
N ASN A 9 5.45 1.01 5.92
CA ASN A 9 4.59 -0.11 5.60
C ASN A 9 3.13 0.27 5.84
N LEU A 10 2.29 0.07 4.83
CA LEU A 10 0.84 0.19 4.96
C LEU A 10 0.24 -1.18 5.21
N TRP A 11 -0.57 -1.24 6.25
CA TRP A 11 -1.17 -2.49 6.70
C TRP A 11 -2.63 -2.60 6.28
N ASP A 12 -3.41 -1.52 6.43
CA ASP A 12 -4.88 -1.60 6.36
C ASP A 12 -5.50 -0.76 5.24
N LEU A 13 -5.11 -1.01 3.98
CA LEU A 13 -5.84 -0.46 2.83
C LEU A 13 -7.09 -1.31 2.57
N CYS A 14 -8.24 -0.84 3.06
CA CYS A 14 -9.49 -1.59 3.00
C CYS A 14 -10.66 -0.75 2.48
N VAL A 15 -11.49 -1.39 1.66
CA VAL A 15 -12.82 -0.94 1.25
C VAL A 15 -13.77 -2.07 1.58
N LEU A 16 -14.92 -1.75 2.18
CA LEU A 16 -15.95 -2.74 2.52
C LEU A 16 -16.52 -3.37 1.24
N ASP A 17 -16.84 -4.66 1.28
CA ASP A 17 -17.17 -5.43 0.07
C ASP A 17 -18.49 -4.96 -0.59
N ASP A 18 -19.39 -4.33 0.17
CA ASP A 18 -20.65 -3.74 -0.30
C ASP A 18 -20.48 -2.37 -0.98
N ILE A 19 -19.29 -1.76 -0.89
CA ILE A 19 -18.98 -0.48 -1.50
C ILE A 19 -18.44 -0.68 -2.91
N GLN A 20 -19.16 -0.14 -3.91
CA GLN A 20 -18.79 -0.24 -5.32
C GLN A 20 -18.84 1.12 -6.05
N PRO A 21 -17.98 1.34 -7.06
CA PRO A 21 -16.90 0.45 -7.50
C PRO A 21 -15.67 0.55 -6.57
N ARG A 22 -15.16 -0.59 -6.09
CA ARG A 22 -14.03 -0.66 -5.14
C ARG A 22 -12.82 0.19 -5.55
N SER A 23 -12.43 0.14 -6.83
CA SER A 23 -11.27 0.86 -7.38
C SER A 23 -11.35 2.38 -7.19
N HIS A 24 -12.55 2.96 -7.28
CA HIS A 24 -12.74 4.40 -7.06
C HIS A 24 -12.38 4.80 -5.61
N TYR A 25 -12.78 3.99 -4.64
CA TYR A 25 -12.49 4.25 -3.24
C TYR A 25 -11.02 3.97 -2.89
N ILE A 26 -10.42 2.92 -3.45
CA ILE A 26 -8.98 2.68 -3.35
C ILE A 26 -8.19 3.90 -3.87
N HIS A 27 -8.58 4.44 -5.02
CA HIS A 27 -7.96 5.66 -5.56
C HIS A 27 -8.03 6.84 -4.59
N LEU A 28 -9.22 7.11 -4.03
CA LEU A 28 -9.43 8.22 -3.09
C LEU A 28 -8.64 8.03 -1.80
N LEU A 29 -8.61 6.81 -1.25
CA LEU A 29 -7.83 6.47 -0.07
C LEU A 29 -6.34 6.68 -0.32
N MET A 30 -5.81 6.12 -1.41
CA MET A 30 -4.40 6.25 -1.78
C MET A 30 -3.99 7.71 -2.03
N ARG A 31 -4.80 8.47 -2.77
CA ARG A 31 -4.54 9.90 -3.00
C ARG A 31 -4.48 10.67 -1.68
N SER A 32 -5.43 10.43 -0.78
CA SER A 32 -5.50 11.09 0.52
C SER A 32 -4.32 10.73 1.42
N MET A 33 -3.91 9.47 1.38
CA MET A 33 -2.85 8.93 2.21
C MET A 33 -1.46 9.40 1.74
N LEU A 34 -1.20 9.34 0.44
CA LEU A 34 0.06 9.83 -0.15
C LEU A 34 0.25 11.34 0.05
N LEU A 35 -0.84 12.12 0.03
CA LEU A 35 -0.79 13.55 0.35
C LEU A 35 -0.24 13.78 1.78
N ARG A 36 -0.69 12.98 2.75
CA ARG A 36 -0.25 13.06 4.15
C ARG A 36 1.20 12.59 4.30
N LEU A 37 1.54 11.44 3.70
CA LEU A 37 2.91 10.92 3.74
C LEU A 37 3.93 11.86 3.12
N ARG A 38 3.61 12.50 1.98
CA ARG A 38 4.52 13.47 1.36
C ARG A 38 4.79 14.69 2.24
N ARG A 39 3.84 15.09 3.07
CA ARG A 39 4.00 16.21 4.01
C ARG A 39 4.85 15.81 5.22
N ASP A 40 4.58 14.64 5.79
CA ASP A 40 5.11 14.26 7.11
C ASP A 40 6.38 13.38 7.01
N LEU A 41 6.53 12.62 5.92
CA LEU A 41 7.58 11.61 5.68
C LEU A 41 8.08 11.68 4.23
N ALA A 42 8.44 12.88 3.77
CA ALA A 42 8.94 13.07 2.41
C ALA A 42 10.15 12.19 2.09
N GLY A 43 10.16 11.58 0.90
CA GLY A 43 11.27 10.74 0.44
C GLY A 43 11.27 9.31 1.00
N CYS A 44 10.25 8.91 1.77
CA CYS A 44 10.12 7.52 2.20
C CYS A 44 9.74 6.60 1.03
N SER A 45 10.25 5.37 1.07
CA SER A 45 9.71 4.27 0.28
C SER A 45 8.44 3.73 0.96
N ILE A 46 7.48 3.28 0.17
CA ILE A 46 6.21 2.75 0.68
C ILE A 46 6.05 1.32 0.20
N SER A 47 5.78 0.41 1.12
CA SER A 47 5.44 -0.98 0.80
C SER A 47 4.12 -1.39 1.44
N MET A 48 3.41 -2.33 0.83
CA MET A 48 2.17 -2.88 1.37
C MET A 48 1.92 -4.29 0.85
N MET A 49 1.13 -5.05 1.60
CA MET A 49 0.42 -6.21 1.07
C MET A 49 -0.97 -5.74 0.63
N THR A 50 -1.49 -6.29 -0.46
CA THR A 50 -2.78 -5.88 -1.03
C THR A 50 -3.52 -7.07 -1.61
N ARG A 51 -4.83 -6.91 -1.83
CA ARG A 51 -5.62 -7.84 -2.64
C ARG A 51 -5.23 -7.69 -4.12
N THR A 52 -5.23 -8.79 -4.87
CA THR A 52 -4.89 -8.81 -6.30
C THR A 52 -5.79 -7.88 -7.13
N GLU A 53 -7.07 -7.75 -6.73
CA GLU A 53 -8.05 -6.86 -7.38
C GLU A 53 -7.69 -5.37 -7.32
N ASP A 54 -6.86 -4.96 -6.34
CA ASP A 54 -6.49 -3.56 -6.13
C ASP A 54 -5.19 -3.19 -6.86
N VAL A 55 -4.39 -4.17 -7.30
CA VAL A 55 -3.10 -3.96 -7.96
C VAL A 55 -3.18 -2.99 -9.14
N PRO A 56 -4.15 -3.10 -10.08
CA PRO A 56 -4.22 -2.19 -11.22
C PRO A 56 -4.42 -0.72 -10.82
N GLU A 57 -5.13 -0.45 -9.72
CA GLU A 57 -5.29 0.92 -9.24
C GLU A 57 -4.04 1.41 -8.52
N LEU A 58 -3.35 0.55 -7.78
CA LEU A 58 -2.09 0.88 -7.10
C LEU A 58 -0.95 1.18 -8.08
N GLU A 59 -0.88 0.49 -9.22
CA GLU A 59 0.09 0.77 -10.29
C GLU A 59 -0.04 2.20 -10.84
N ARG A 60 -1.26 2.78 -10.85
CA ARG A 60 -1.48 4.18 -11.24
C ARG A 60 -0.82 5.18 -10.30
N PHE A 61 -0.55 4.77 -9.06
CA PHE A 61 0.21 5.57 -8.09
C PHE A 61 1.73 5.27 -8.10
N GLY A 62 2.19 4.40 -9.01
CA GLY A 62 3.60 4.05 -9.17
C GLY A 62 4.06 2.89 -8.28
N PHE A 63 3.14 2.13 -7.69
CA PHE A 63 3.50 0.87 -7.04
C PHE A 63 3.93 -0.16 -8.08
N LEU A 64 4.88 -1.02 -7.70
CA LEU A 64 5.37 -2.12 -8.51
C LEU A 64 5.10 -3.42 -7.77
N GLU A 65 4.49 -4.39 -8.45
CA GLU A 65 4.34 -5.73 -7.90
C GLU A 65 5.69 -6.46 -7.93
N SER A 66 6.10 -7.00 -6.78
CA SER A 66 7.28 -7.86 -6.62
C SER A 66 8.55 -7.39 -7.36
N PRO A 67 9.01 -6.13 -7.17
CA PRO A 67 10.13 -5.57 -7.92
C PRO A 67 11.40 -6.39 -7.70
N ASN A 68 12.13 -6.68 -8.78
CA ASN A 68 13.40 -7.44 -8.76
C ASN A 68 13.30 -8.81 -8.07
N GLY A 69 12.11 -9.45 -8.09
CA GLY A 69 11.88 -10.74 -7.45
C GLY A 69 11.76 -10.69 -5.92
N ILE A 70 11.65 -9.49 -5.34
CA ILE A 70 11.33 -9.32 -3.92
C ILE A 70 9.91 -9.83 -3.68
N ARG A 71 9.74 -10.72 -2.72
CA ARG A 71 8.43 -11.28 -2.36
C ARG A 71 8.06 -10.92 -0.94
N ALA A 72 6.82 -10.49 -0.76
CA ALA A 72 6.22 -10.36 0.55
C ALA A 72 6.07 -11.76 1.16
N MET A 73 6.53 -11.94 2.40
CA MET A 73 6.43 -13.19 3.15
C MET A 73 5.61 -12.95 4.40
N ALA A 74 4.75 -13.91 4.75
CA ALA A 74 3.96 -13.88 5.97
C ALA A 74 4.23 -15.13 6.81
N LEU A 75 4.24 -14.98 8.14
CA LEU A 75 4.31 -16.10 9.06
C LEU A 75 2.91 -16.68 9.26
N GLN A 76 2.71 -17.92 8.82
CA GLN A 76 1.48 -18.65 9.11
C GLN A 76 1.58 -19.26 10.51
N LEU A 77 0.86 -18.68 11.47
CA LEU A 77 0.70 -19.27 12.80
C LEU A 77 -0.32 -20.41 12.69
N ARG A 78 0.11 -21.63 13.06
CA ARG A 78 -0.82 -22.76 13.20
C ARG A 78 -1.59 -22.57 14.51
N PRO A 79 -2.92 -22.74 14.51
CA PRO A 79 -3.71 -22.71 15.74
C PRO A 79 -3.32 -23.83 16.71
#